data_AF-A0A9E1K8Q0-F1
#
_entry.id   AF-A0A9E1K8Q0-F1
#
_cell.length_a   1.000
_cell.length_b   1.000
_cell.length_c   1.000
_cell.angle_alpha   90.00
_cell.angle_beta   90.00
_cell.angle_gamma   90.00
#
_symmetry.space_group_name_H-M   'P 1'
#
loop_
_entity.id
_entity.type
_entity.pdbx_description
1 polymer ?
#
loop_
_entity_poly.entity_id
_entity_poly.type
_entity_poly.pdbx_seq_one_letter_code
_entity_poly.pdbx_strand_id
1 'polypeptide(L)'
;MQTIIKKMLRPIYDRPFCDHLRKWLGIRPPVFLRPLRTMEAISDLFPWRVDDTWETQYELMNLPSLLIPDKAEVDNVTVITYDSGGNEISRNIIELNPFESKKILIRNLLKGATGQGTFGCFHSADSLGEIQKAGCHLVDRQYVSYSWKDDTFFNYAHGNIYGLSKLATENKVRSLVPMRRKTQAYRPQLRFDDCDNFELIYSNPAEKPLELLVRLFDDNWNEIERRCSLIPSRGLEVLSFDNNSRELVLVENQSQIGLCRPIIFKHYESFFDVFHG
;
A
#
# COMPACT_ATOMS: atom_id res chain seq x y z
N MET A 1 -3.70 -16.12 37.13
CA MET A 1 -5.03 -16.50 36.57
C MET A 1 -5.32 -15.85 35.21
N GLN A 2 -5.22 -14.52 35.07
CA GLN A 2 -5.44 -13.82 33.77
C GLN A 2 -4.53 -14.29 32.61
N THR A 3 -3.30 -14.71 32.91
CA THR A 3 -2.31 -15.16 31.91
C THR A 3 -2.60 -16.54 31.33
N ILE A 4 -3.21 -17.44 32.12
CA ILE A 4 -3.55 -18.80 31.71
C ILE A 4 -4.81 -18.77 30.84
N ILE A 5 -5.83 -18.01 31.24
CA ILE A 5 -7.05 -17.81 30.45
C ILE A 5 -6.72 -17.14 29.11
N LYS A 6 -5.84 -16.13 29.10
CA LYS A 6 -5.33 -15.53 27.85
C LYS A 6 -4.63 -16.56 26.94
N LYS A 7 -3.80 -17.45 27.50
CA LYS A 7 -3.14 -18.50 26.72
C LYS A 7 -4.12 -19.54 26.17
N MET A 8 -5.12 -19.95 26.97
CA MET A 8 -6.14 -20.92 26.53
C MET A 8 -7.07 -20.38 25.45
N LEU A 9 -7.42 -19.09 25.50
CA LEU A 9 -8.31 -18.48 24.51
C LEU A 9 -7.55 -17.99 23.26
N ARG A 10 -6.22 -17.89 23.30
CA ARG A 10 -5.38 -17.40 22.18
C ARG A 10 -5.65 -18.12 20.85
N PRO A 11 -5.78 -19.47 20.79
CA PRO A 11 -6.06 -20.17 19.54
C PRO A 11 -7.44 -19.85 18.94
N ILE A 12 -8.40 -19.43 19.77
CA ILE A 12 -9.72 -19.00 19.33
C ILE A 12 -9.62 -17.58 18.76
N TYR A 13 -8.93 -16.68 19.47
CA TYR A 13 -8.71 -15.30 19.03
C TYR A 13 -7.87 -15.17 17.76
N ASP A 14 -7.05 -16.16 17.45
CA ASP A 14 -6.14 -16.14 16.31
C ASP A 14 -6.73 -16.77 15.03
N ARG A 15 -8.04 -16.56 14.82
CA ARG A 15 -8.73 -16.97 13.60
C ARG A 15 -9.16 -15.75 12.79
N PRO A 16 -9.17 -15.82 11.44
CA PRO A 16 -9.66 -14.73 10.59
C PRO A 16 -11.04 -14.22 11.01
N PHE A 17 -11.97 -15.12 11.35
CA PHE A 17 -13.29 -14.74 11.85
C PHE A 17 -13.25 -13.77 13.06
N CYS A 18 -12.32 -13.98 14.00
CA CYS A 18 -12.19 -13.13 15.17
C CYS A 18 -11.67 -11.73 14.84
N ASP A 19 -10.85 -11.59 13.79
CA ASP A 19 -10.40 -10.28 13.30
C ASP A 19 -11.59 -9.46 12.81
N HIS A 20 -12.47 -10.08 12.01
CA HIS A 20 -13.67 -9.45 11.47
C HIS A 20 -14.70 -9.14 12.57
N LEU A 21 -14.86 -10.03 13.55
CA LEU A 21 -15.72 -9.78 14.70
C LEU A 21 -15.21 -8.60 15.54
N ARG A 22 -13.90 -8.52 15.78
CA ARG A 22 -13.27 -7.39 16.50
C ARG A 22 -13.42 -6.08 15.75
N LYS A 23 -13.30 -6.08 14.41
CA LYS A 23 -13.63 -4.93 13.56
C LYS A 23 -15.08 -4.52 13.78
N TRP A 24 -16.02 -5.45 13.65
CA TRP A 24 -17.44 -5.17 13.76
C TRP A 24 -17.82 -4.61 15.14
N LEU A 25 -17.29 -5.19 16.21
CA LEU A 25 -17.50 -4.70 17.58
C LEU A 25 -16.73 -3.41 17.89
N GLY A 26 -15.74 -3.04 17.07
CA GLY A 26 -14.84 -1.90 17.31
C GLY A 26 -13.85 -2.14 18.47
N ILE A 27 -13.64 -3.40 18.88
CA ILE A 27 -12.80 -3.75 20.03
C ILE A 27 -11.41 -4.16 19.52
N ARG A 28 -10.47 -3.21 19.58
CA ARG A 28 -9.07 -3.41 19.18
C ARG A 28 -8.98 -4.16 17.84
N PRO A 29 -9.51 -3.63 16.73
CA PRO A 29 -9.33 -4.31 15.44
C PRO A 29 -7.83 -4.49 15.15
N PRO A 30 -7.44 -5.55 14.43
CA PRO A 30 -6.06 -5.69 13.97
C PRO A 30 -5.70 -4.56 12.99
N VAL A 31 -4.42 -4.47 12.63
CA VAL A 31 -3.97 -3.49 11.61
C VAL A 31 -4.53 -3.86 10.23
N PHE A 32 -4.60 -5.15 9.94
CA PHE A 32 -5.17 -5.73 8.73
C PHE A 32 -6.03 -6.94 9.08
N LEU A 33 -7.05 -7.19 8.28
CA LEU A 33 -7.95 -8.33 8.40
C LEU A 33 -7.38 -9.48 7.57
N ARG A 34 -7.34 -10.69 8.14
CA ARG A 34 -7.12 -11.88 7.32
C ARG A 34 -8.36 -12.15 6.47
N PRO A 35 -8.20 -12.52 5.19
CA PRO A 35 -9.32 -12.99 4.37
C PRO A 35 -10.09 -14.12 5.05
N LEU A 36 -11.43 -14.09 4.94
CA LEU A 36 -12.29 -15.18 5.40
C LEU A 36 -12.41 -16.29 4.36
N ARG A 37 -12.18 -15.96 3.09
CA ARG A 37 -12.40 -16.86 1.95
C ARG A 37 -11.10 -17.47 1.49
N THR A 38 -11.21 -18.68 0.97
CA THR A 38 -10.10 -19.35 0.31
C THR A 38 -9.89 -18.77 -1.10
N MET A 39 -8.71 -18.97 -1.69
CA MET A 39 -8.22 -18.45 -2.96
C MET A 39 -8.13 -16.92 -3.09
N GLU A 40 -8.26 -16.16 -1.99
CA GLU A 40 -7.98 -14.71 -2.03
C GLU A 40 -6.47 -14.43 -2.11
N ALA A 41 -6.06 -13.73 -3.16
CA ALA A 41 -4.77 -13.07 -3.25
C ALA A 41 -4.87 -11.67 -2.62
N ILE A 42 -3.78 -11.25 -1.99
CA ILE A 42 -3.68 -9.98 -1.31
C ILE A 42 -2.69 -9.10 -2.07
N SER A 43 -3.04 -7.84 -2.25
CA SER A 43 -2.18 -6.80 -2.80
C SER A 43 -2.00 -5.70 -1.77
N ASP A 44 -0.86 -5.02 -1.82
CA ASP A 44 -0.82 -3.63 -1.36
C ASP A 44 -1.63 -2.70 -2.28
N LEU A 45 -1.76 -1.44 -1.90
CA LEU A 45 -2.28 -0.38 -2.76
C LEU A 45 -1.13 0.58 -3.10
N PHE A 46 -0.47 0.30 -4.22
CA PHE A 46 0.72 1.03 -4.66
C PHE A 46 0.32 2.37 -5.28
N PRO A 47 0.97 3.48 -4.95
CA PRO A 47 0.76 4.71 -5.69
C PRO A 47 1.42 4.64 -7.07
N TRP A 48 0.91 5.42 -8.01
CA TRP A 48 1.54 5.63 -9.31
C TRP A 48 1.49 7.11 -9.68
N ARG A 49 2.49 7.56 -10.43
CA ARG A 49 2.60 8.88 -11.08
C ARG A 49 3.08 8.71 -12.51
N VAL A 50 2.31 9.22 -13.45
CA VAL A 50 2.58 9.10 -14.89
C VAL A 50 2.15 10.41 -15.54
N ASP A 51 3.10 11.28 -15.85
CA ASP A 51 2.85 12.54 -16.54
C ASP A 51 4.03 12.89 -17.47
N ASP A 52 4.28 14.17 -17.71
CA ASP A 52 5.42 14.63 -18.52
C ASP A 52 6.73 14.61 -17.74
N THR A 53 6.66 14.63 -16.41
CA THR A 53 7.80 14.64 -15.50
C THR A 53 8.07 13.25 -14.93
N TRP A 54 7.02 12.50 -14.59
CA TRP A 54 7.13 11.24 -13.84
C TRP A 54 6.80 10.02 -14.69
N GLU A 55 7.53 8.94 -14.44
CA GLU A 55 7.22 7.59 -14.90
C GLU A 55 7.21 6.63 -13.71
N THR A 56 6.25 5.69 -13.70
CA THR A 56 6.17 4.63 -12.68
C THR A 56 6.36 3.28 -13.34
N GLN A 57 7.23 2.46 -12.78
CA GLN A 57 7.45 1.08 -13.16
C GLN A 57 7.09 0.16 -11.99
N TYR A 58 6.58 -1.03 -12.30
CA TYR A 58 6.34 -2.07 -11.33
C TYR A 58 7.03 -3.37 -11.77
N GLU A 59 7.73 -4.00 -10.85
CA GLU A 59 8.36 -5.30 -11.09
C GLU A 59 7.38 -6.39 -10.65
N LEU A 60 6.86 -7.14 -11.62
CA LEU A 60 5.87 -8.18 -11.40
C LEU A 60 6.46 -9.56 -11.66
N MET A 61 6.40 -10.41 -10.64
CA MET A 61 6.97 -11.75 -10.64
C MET A 61 5.90 -12.83 -10.43
N ASN A 62 6.11 -14.01 -11.02
CA ASN A 62 5.30 -15.21 -10.75
C ASN A 62 5.61 -15.75 -9.34
N LEU A 63 5.02 -15.11 -8.32
CA LEU A 63 5.20 -15.51 -6.91
C LEU A 63 4.73 -16.94 -6.62
N PRO A 64 3.59 -17.44 -7.17
CA PRO A 64 3.16 -18.82 -6.92
C PRO A 64 4.23 -19.86 -7.26
N SER A 65 4.87 -19.74 -8.42
CA SER A 65 5.94 -20.67 -8.84
C SER A 65 7.17 -20.59 -7.93
N LEU A 66 7.47 -19.44 -7.33
CA LEU A 66 8.59 -19.30 -6.40
C LEU A 66 8.29 -19.89 -5.02
N LEU A 67 7.04 -19.82 -4.58
CA LEU A 67 6.62 -20.35 -3.29
C LEU A 67 6.33 -21.85 -3.35
N ILE A 68 5.89 -22.37 -4.50
CA ILE A 68 5.61 -23.78 -4.73
C ILE A 68 6.32 -24.23 -6.04
N PRO A 69 7.66 -24.37 -6.03
CA PRO A 69 8.43 -24.67 -7.23
C PRO A 69 8.04 -25.98 -7.92
N ASP A 70 7.59 -26.98 -7.16
CA ASP A 70 7.20 -28.28 -7.69
C ASP A 70 5.97 -28.21 -8.61
N LYS A 71 5.18 -27.13 -8.52
CA LYS A 71 4.03 -26.90 -9.40
C LYS A 71 4.34 -26.09 -10.64
N ALA A 72 5.33 -25.19 -10.55
CA ALA A 72 5.80 -24.33 -11.65
C ALA A 72 4.69 -23.98 -12.65
N GLU A 73 3.69 -23.20 -12.21
CA GLU A 73 2.48 -22.95 -12.97
C GLU A 73 2.45 -21.55 -13.59
N VAL A 74 1.69 -21.42 -14.68
CA VAL A 74 1.37 -20.11 -15.25
C VAL A 74 0.47 -19.35 -14.28
N ASP A 75 0.80 -18.09 -14.05
CA ASP A 75 0.03 -17.22 -13.18
C ASP A 75 -0.60 -16.08 -13.97
N ASN A 76 -1.89 -15.85 -13.72
CA ASN A 76 -2.62 -14.73 -14.27
C ASN A 76 -2.73 -13.65 -13.20
N VAL A 77 -2.05 -12.53 -13.39
CA VAL A 77 -2.08 -11.41 -12.45
C VAL A 77 -3.05 -10.35 -12.96
N THR A 78 -4.09 -10.08 -12.19
CA THR A 78 -4.99 -8.95 -12.45
C THR A 78 -4.40 -7.69 -11.84
N VAL A 79 -4.02 -6.72 -12.66
CA VAL A 79 -3.63 -5.37 -12.23
C VAL A 79 -4.80 -4.42 -12.41
N ILE A 80 -5.22 -3.76 -11.33
CA ILE A 80 -6.34 -2.81 -11.32
C ILE A 80 -5.81 -1.44 -10.93
N THR A 81 -6.03 -0.44 -11.77
CA THR A 81 -5.56 0.93 -11.55
C THR A 81 -6.72 1.86 -11.21
N TYR A 82 -6.52 2.75 -10.25
CA TYR A 82 -7.45 3.77 -9.79
C TYR A 82 -6.85 5.16 -9.99
N ASP A 83 -7.68 6.17 -10.24
CA ASP A 83 -7.28 7.58 -10.17
C ASP A 83 -7.09 8.04 -8.71
N SER A 84 -6.64 9.29 -8.51
CA SER A 84 -6.51 9.88 -7.17
C SER A 84 -7.84 9.96 -6.42
N GLY A 85 -8.96 10.01 -7.14
CA GLY A 85 -10.32 9.96 -6.60
C GLY A 85 -10.78 8.55 -6.21
N GLY A 86 -9.99 7.51 -6.47
CA GLY A 86 -10.32 6.12 -6.19
C GLY A 86 -11.24 5.45 -7.22
N ASN A 87 -11.48 6.08 -8.37
CA ASN A 87 -12.27 5.49 -9.46
C ASN A 87 -11.39 4.55 -10.29
N GLU A 88 -11.91 3.38 -10.63
CA GLU A 88 -11.19 2.40 -11.47
C GLU A 88 -11.01 2.95 -12.90
N ILE A 89 -9.76 3.10 -13.33
CA ILE A 89 -9.37 3.51 -14.69
C ILE A 89 -9.28 2.29 -15.60
N SER A 90 -8.63 1.24 -15.10
CA SER A 90 -8.30 0.07 -15.91
C SER A 90 -8.19 -1.21 -15.10
N ARG A 91 -8.30 -2.32 -15.81
CA ARG A 91 -8.13 -3.68 -15.33
C ARG A 91 -7.48 -4.49 -16.43
N ASN A 92 -6.27 -4.95 -16.16
CA ASN A 92 -5.45 -5.69 -17.12
C ASN A 92 -5.11 -7.05 -16.52
N ILE A 93 -5.08 -8.09 -17.36
CA ILE A 93 -4.62 -9.42 -16.97
C ILE A 93 -3.27 -9.62 -17.63
N ILE A 94 -2.26 -9.95 -16.83
CA ILE A 94 -0.91 -10.21 -17.27
C ILE A 94 -0.60 -11.66 -16.95
N GLU A 95 -0.37 -12.44 -17.99
CA GLU A 95 0.08 -13.82 -17.87
C GLU A 95 1.59 -13.84 -17.60
N LEU A 96 2.02 -14.65 -16.63
CA LEU A 96 3.42 -14.89 -16.30
C LEU A 96 3.70 -16.39 -16.39
N ASN A 97 4.70 -16.75 -17.19
CA ASN A 97 5.24 -18.10 -17.20
C ASN A 97 5.87 -18.44 -15.84
N PRO A 98 6.08 -19.73 -15.54
CA PRO A 98 6.73 -20.14 -14.30
C PRO A 98 8.09 -19.45 -14.12
N PHE A 99 8.32 -18.90 -12.92
CA PHE A 99 9.53 -18.16 -12.54
C PHE A 99 9.80 -16.87 -13.35
N GLU A 100 8.85 -16.43 -14.18
CA GLU A 100 8.99 -15.20 -14.95
C GLU A 100 8.90 -13.96 -14.06
N SER A 101 9.66 -12.93 -14.44
CA SER A 101 9.52 -11.56 -13.94
C SER A 101 9.41 -10.60 -15.11
N LYS A 102 8.49 -9.63 -15.02
CA LYS A 102 8.25 -8.59 -16.02
C LYS A 102 8.34 -7.22 -15.36
N LYS A 103 9.07 -6.31 -16.01
CA LYS A 103 9.00 -4.88 -15.71
C LYS A 103 7.85 -4.27 -16.49
N ILE A 104 6.93 -3.64 -15.79
CA ILE A 104 5.72 -3.05 -16.39
C ILE A 104 5.77 -1.55 -16.16
N LEU A 105 5.77 -0.77 -17.25
CA LEU A 105 5.49 0.66 -17.16
C LEU A 105 4.01 0.86 -16.91
N ILE A 106 3.66 1.56 -15.82
CA ILE A 106 2.26 1.76 -15.43
C ILE A 106 1.50 2.51 -16.51
N ARG A 107 2.14 3.44 -17.24
CA ARG A 107 1.54 4.14 -18.38
C ARG A 107 0.86 3.20 -19.39
N ASN A 108 1.44 2.03 -19.63
CA ASN A 108 0.90 1.05 -20.57
C ASN A 108 -0.42 0.43 -20.09
N LEU A 109 -0.74 0.54 -18.80
CA LEU A 109 -1.97 0.05 -18.20
C LEU A 109 -3.05 1.14 -18.14
N LEU A 110 -2.70 2.42 -18.20
CA LEU A 110 -3.59 3.54 -17.90
C LEU A 110 -4.56 3.95 -19.03
N LYS A 111 -4.57 3.25 -20.18
CA LYS A 111 -5.43 3.57 -21.34
C LYS A 111 -5.32 5.05 -21.78
N GLY A 112 -4.12 5.63 -21.67
CA GLY A 112 -3.85 7.03 -22.03
C GLY A 112 -4.11 8.05 -20.91
N ALA A 113 -4.59 7.64 -19.74
CA ALA A 113 -4.70 8.55 -18.59
C ALA A 113 -3.31 8.95 -18.06
N THR A 114 -3.20 10.18 -17.58
CA THR A 114 -2.01 10.76 -16.94
C THR A 114 -2.38 11.34 -15.57
N GLY A 115 -1.39 11.63 -14.74
CA GLY A 115 -1.53 12.16 -13.39
C GLY A 115 -1.05 11.18 -12.35
N GLN A 116 -1.85 10.96 -11.30
CA GLN A 116 -1.49 10.12 -10.17
C GLN A 116 -2.70 9.35 -9.64
N GLY A 117 -2.44 8.23 -8.96
CA GLY A 117 -3.46 7.40 -8.37
C GLY A 117 -2.88 6.18 -7.68
N THR A 118 -3.65 5.10 -7.60
CA THR A 118 -3.18 3.84 -7.01
C THR A 118 -3.40 2.63 -7.89
N PHE A 119 -2.74 1.52 -7.62
CA PHE A 119 -3.01 0.24 -8.27
C PHE A 119 -2.82 -0.94 -7.30
N GLY A 120 -3.47 -2.06 -7.61
CA GLY A 120 -3.29 -3.34 -6.91
C GLY A 120 -3.11 -4.50 -7.88
N CYS A 121 -2.33 -5.50 -7.45
CA CYS A 121 -1.90 -6.66 -8.21
C CYS A 121 -2.38 -7.95 -7.54
N PHE A 122 -3.22 -8.71 -8.23
CA PHE A 122 -3.87 -9.89 -7.67
C PHE A 122 -3.56 -11.13 -8.52
N HIS A 123 -2.71 -11.99 -7.98
CA HIS A 123 -2.39 -13.30 -8.57
C HIS A 123 -3.61 -14.23 -8.54
N SER A 124 -3.66 -15.18 -9.47
CA SER A 124 -4.81 -16.09 -9.57
C SER A 124 -4.44 -17.53 -9.91
N ALA A 125 -3.18 -17.92 -9.66
CA ALA A 125 -2.71 -19.28 -9.90
C ALA A 125 -3.45 -20.34 -9.06
N ASP A 126 -3.54 -21.57 -9.57
CA ASP A 126 -4.32 -22.65 -8.96
C ASP A 126 -3.70 -23.15 -7.64
N SER A 127 -2.39 -23.00 -7.47
CA SER A 127 -1.67 -23.39 -6.25
C SER A 127 -1.98 -22.51 -5.03
N LEU A 128 -2.67 -21.37 -5.19
CA LEU A 128 -3.09 -20.51 -4.07
C LEU A 128 -3.86 -21.28 -2.98
N GLY A 129 -4.58 -22.33 -3.36
CA GLY A 129 -5.33 -23.17 -2.43
C GLY A 129 -4.44 -23.97 -1.48
N GLU A 130 -3.21 -24.30 -1.90
CA GLU A 130 -2.25 -25.03 -1.07
C GLU A 130 -1.58 -24.12 -0.06
N ILE A 131 -1.20 -22.91 -0.49
CA ILE A 131 -0.69 -21.85 0.42
C ILE A 131 -1.68 -21.64 1.57
N GLN A 132 -2.97 -21.63 1.27
CA GLN A 132 -4.01 -21.43 2.28
C GLN A 132 -4.35 -22.65 3.12
N LYS A 133 -4.22 -23.87 2.58
CA LYS A 133 -4.31 -25.09 3.40
C LYS A 133 -3.25 -25.10 4.51
N ALA A 134 -2.10 -24.48 4.27
CA ALA A 134 -1.06 -24.25 5.28
C ALA A 134 -1.38 -23.08 6.25
N GLY A 135 -2.52 -22.40 6.08
CA GLY A 135 -2.92 -21.25 6.89
C GLY A 135 -2.26 -19.93 6.48
N CYS A 136 -1.67 -19.87 5.28
CA CYS A 136 -1.00 -18.68 4.74
C CYS A 136 -1.83 -18.03 3.62
N HIS A 137 -1.50 -16.79 3.26
CA HIS A 137 -2.06 -16.13 2.08
C HIS A 137 -0.93 -15.65 1.20
N LEU A 138 -1.13 -15.69 -0.13
CA LEU A 138 -0.23 -15.00 -1.02
C LEU A 138 -0.45 -13.50 -0.91
N VAL A 139 0.65 -12.76 -0.73
CA VAL A 139 0.65 -11.31 -0.65
C VAL A 139 1.66 -10.77 -1.65
N ASP A 140 1.20 -9.91 -2.55
CA ASP A 140 2.07 -9.09 -3.38
C ASP A 140 2.42 -7.77 -2.65
N ARG A 141 3.71 -7.64 -2.31
CA ARG A 141 4.36 -6.41 -1.82
C ARG A 141 5.66 -6.15 -2.56
N GLN A 142 5.69 -6.47 -3.86
CA GLN A 142 6.84 -6.27 -4.73
C GLN A 142 7.23 -4.79 -4.83
N TYR A 143 8.25 -4.48 -5.63
CA TYR A 143 8.77 -3.12 -5.73
C TYR A 143 8.02 -2.32 -6.80
N VAL A 144 7.60 -1.12 -6.41
CA VAL A 144 7.23 -0.03 -7.32
C VAL A 144 8.40 0.93 -7.39
N SER A 145 8.66 1.47 -8.57
CA SER A 145 9.76 2.38 -8.78
C SER A 145 9.36 3.59 -9.60
N TYR A 146 10.04 4.70 -9.36
CA TYR A 146 9.72 6.00 -9.94
C TYR A 146 10.98 6.59 -10.56
N SER A 147 10.83 7.23 -11.72
CA SER A 147 11.89 8.03 -12.33
C SER A 147 11.33 9.36 -12.80
N TRP A 148 12.21 10.35 -12.94
CA TRP A 148 11.94 11.44 -13.86
C TRP A 148 12.06 10.89 -15.29
N LYS A 149 11.21 11.36 -16.21
CA LYS A 149 11.02 10.74 -17.54
C LYS A 149 12.29 10.70 -18.39
N ASP A 150 13.25 11.59 -18.14
CA ASP A 150 14.55 11.66 -18.81
C ASP A 150 15.71 11.13 -17.95
N ASP A 151 15.44 10.67 -16.73
CA ASP A 151 16.45 10.06 -15.87
C ASP A 151 16.65 8.58 -16.25
N THR A 152 17.89 8.11 -16.12
CA THR A 152 18.24 6.72 -16.40
C THR A 152 17.87 5.81 -15.23
N PHE A 153 17.75 6.37 -14.02
CA PHE A 153 17.57 5.61 -12.79
C PHE A 153 16.14 5.67 -12.26
N PHE A 154 15.71 4.55 -11.68
CA PHE A 154 14.48 4.45 -10.93
C PHE A 154 14.80 4.32 -9.44
N ASN A 155 14.10 5.09 -8.61
CA ASN A 155 14.12 4.93 -7.16
C ASN A 155 13.01 3.96 -6.73
N TYR A 156 13.30 3.07 -5.79
CA TYR A 156 12.47 1.90 -5.48
C TYR A 156 11.84 1.96 -4.09
N ALA A 157 10.54 1.67 -4.00
CA ALA A 157 9.84 1.42 -2.76
C ALA A 157 9.13 0.05 -2.80
N HIS A 158 9.20 -0.70 -1.71
CA HIS A 158 8.50 -1.98 -1.57
C HIS A 158 6.98 -1.78 -1.35
N GLY A 159 6.17 -2.82 -1.28
CA GLY A 159 4.78 -2.69 -0.81
C GLY A 159 4.70 -2.49 0.72
N ASN A 160 3.85 -1.59 1.19
CA ASN A 160 3.65 -1.21 2.58
C ASN A 160 2.82 -2.23 3.36
N ILE A 161 1.53 -2.39 3.01
CA ILE A 161 0.54 -3.06 3.85
C ILE A 161 -0.27 -4.11 3.09
N TYR A 162 -1.05 -4.90 3.83
CA TYR A 162 -2.06 -5.78 3.25
C TYR A 162 -3.30 -4.93 2.96
N GLY A 163 -3.30 -4.26 1.82
CA GLY A 163 -4.30 -3.25 1.48
C GLY A 163 -5.62 -3.89 1.05
N LEU A 164 -5.56 -4.65 -0.03
CA LEU A 164 -6.73 -5.13 -0.75
C LEU A 164 -6.67 -6.65 -0.97
N SER A 165 -7.81 -7.30 -1.06
CA SER A 165 -7.92 -8.69 -1.48
C SER A 165 -8.89 -8.89 -2.63
N LYS A 166 -8.64 -9.93 -3.43
CA LYS A 166 -9.48 -10.33 -4.55
C LYS A 166 -9.47 -11.85 -4.70
N LEU A 167 -10.65 -12.40 -5.00
CA LEU A 167 -10.77 -13.78 -5.49
C LEU A 167 -10.51 -13.83 -6.99
N ALA A 168 -9.78 -14.84 -7.46
CA ALA A 168 -9.55 -15.09 -8.89
C ALA A 168 -10.85 -14.98 -9.73
N THR A 169 -11.91 -15.61 -9.25
CA THR A 169 -13.21 -15.73 -9.94
C THR A 169 -14.14 -14.52 -9.81
N GLU A 170 -13.83 -13.55 -8.95
CA GLU A 170 -14.69 -12.37 -8.74
C GLU A 170 -14.01 -11.09 -9.26
N ASN A 171 -14.79 -10.17 -9.81
CA ASN A 171 -14.30 -8.82 -10.15
C ASN A 171 -14.17 -7.91 -8.92
N LYS A 172 -14.80 -8.29 -7.81
CA LYS A 172 -14.90 -7.47 -6.60
C LYS A 172 -13.58 -7.46 -5.82
N VAL A 173 -13.10 -6.26 -5.52
CA VAL A 173 -11.95 -6.01 -4.65
C VAL A 173 -12.45 -5.59 -3.26
N ARG A 174 -11.87 -6.17 -2.21
CA ARG A 174 -12.23 -5.93 -0.81
C ARG A 174 -11.08 -5.25 -0.08
N SER A 175 -11.40 -4.37 0.86
CA SER A 175 -10.39 -3.81 1.75
C SER A 175 -10.09 -4.79 2.87
N LEU A 176 -8.80 -4.98 3.16
CA LEU A 176 -8.34 -5.67 4.36
C LEU A 176 -7.99 -4.68 5.48
N VAL A 177 -8.13 -3.37 5.27
CA VAL A 177 -7.75 -2.35 6.26
C VAL A 177 -8.98 -1.87 7.03
N PRO A 178 -9.11 -2.22 8.32
CA PRO A 178 -10.21 -1.75 9.13
C PRO A 178 -9.95 -0.32 9.62
N MET A 179 -10.98 0.52 9.53
CA MET A 179 -10.97 1.82 10.21
C MET A 179 -11.29 1.64 11.69
N ARG A 180 -10.57 2.38 12.53
CA ARG A 180 -10.70 2.43 13.98
C ARG A 180 -11.60 3.59 14.37
N ARG A 181 -12.30 3.46 15.50
CA ARG A 181 -13.13 4.55 16.06
C ARG A 181 -12.29 5.73 16.56
N LYS A 182 -11.04 5.49 16.93
CA LYS A 182 -10.09 6.52 17.38
C LYS A 182 -8.99 6.65 16.36
N THR A 183 -8.57 7.89 16.11
CA THR A 183 -7.39 8.17 15.30
C THR A 183 -6.13 7.66 15.99
N GLN A 184 -5.12 7.37 15.19
CA GLN A 184 -3.79 6.97 15.65
C GLN A 184 -2.76 7.88 15.01
N ALA A 185 -1.79 8.33 15.81
CA ALA A 185 -0.63 9.03 15.30
C ALA A 185 0.39 8.04 14.75
N TYR A 186 0.99 8.42 13.63
CA TYR A 186 2.15 7.79 13.01
C TYR A 186 3.22 8.86 12.84
N ARG A 187 4.46 8.50 13.15
CA ARG A 187 5.63 9.38 13.04
C ARG A 187 6.67 8.62 12.24
N PRO A 188 6.99 9.07 11.01
CA PRO A 188 8.11 8.51 10.28
C PRO A 188 9.39 8.57 11.11
N GLN A 189 10.22 7.52 11.02
CA GLN A 189 11.48 7.45 11.80
C GLN A 189 12.62 8.15 11.06
N LEU A 190 12.38 9.37 10.60
CA LEU A 190 13.33 10.18 9.86
C LEU A 190 13.12 11.66 10.13
N ARG A 191 14.15 12.44 9.79
CA ARG A 191 14.12 13.90 9.76
C ARG A 191 14.01 14.37 8.32
N PHE A 192 13.59 15.62 8.11
CA PHE A 192 13.39 16.21 6.78
C PHE A 192 14.28 17.44 6.51
N ASP A 193 15.13 17.83 7.47
CA ASP A 193 16.07 18.95 7.39
C ASP A 193 17.26 18.71 6.44
N ASP A 194 17.31 17.56 5.77
CA ASP A 194 18.33 17.17 4.79
C ASP A 194 17.91 17.37 3.33
N CYS A 195 16.64 17.63 3.02
CA CYS A 195 16.12 17.85 1.66
C CYS A 195 15.60 19.28 1.41
N ASP A 196 15.65 19.74 0.15
CA ASP A 196 15.14 21.07 -0.26
C ASP A 196 13.62 21.11 -0.23
N ASN A 197 12.99 20.01 -0.63
CA ASN A 197 11.56 19.81 -0.55
C ASN A 197 11.26 18.32 -0.43
N PHE A 198 10.06 18.00 0.04
CA PHE A 198 9.62 16.62 0.14
C PHE A 198 8.12 16.49 -0.09
N GLU A 199 7.71 15.28 -0.47
CA GLU A 199 6.31 14.93 -0.65
C GLU A 199 5.95 13.75 0.24
N LEU A 200 4.74 13.81 0.80
CA LEU A 200 4.14 12.73 1.56
C LEU A 200 2.95 12.19 0.77
N ILE A 201 3.06 10.94 0.34
CA ILE A 201 2.09 10.27 -0.52
C ILE A 201 1.32 9.25 0.31
N TYR A 202 0.01 9.45 0.42
CA TYR A 202 -0.90 8.62 1.21
C TYR A 202 -1.92 7.92 0.32
N SER A 203 -1.94 6.60 0.36
CA SER A 203 -2.97 5.78 -0.28
C SER A 203 -4.04 5.38 0.74
N ASN A 204 -5.31 5.38 0.34
CA ASN A 204 -6.40 4.94 1.21
C ASN A 204 -6.95 3.56 0.78
N PRO A 205 -6.46 2.45 1.37
CA PRO A 205 -6.99 1.12 1.09
C PRO A 205 -8.33 0.84 1.77
N ALA A 206 -8.83 1.69 2.68
CA ALA A 206 -10.07 1.46 3.40
C ALA A 206 -11.31 1.60 2.50
N GLU A 207 -12.44 1.00 2.89
CA GLU A 207 -13.69 1.07 2.10
C GLU A 207 -14.39 2.43 2.15
N LYS A 208 -13.97 3.32 3.05
CA LYS A 208 -14.56 4.65 3.24
C LYS A 208 -13.49 5.72 3.05
N PRO A 209 -13.90 6.98 2.78
CA PRO A 209 -12.97 8.10 2.80
C PRO A 209 -12.18 8.17 4.11
N LEU A 210 -10.90 8.47 4.01
CA LEU A 210 -9.97 8.56 5.12
C LEU A 210 -9.69 10.02 5.43
N GLU A 211 -10.06 10.46 6.62
CA GLU A 211 -9.60 11.73 7.17
C GLU A 211 -8.15 11.60 7.60
N LEU A 212 -7.30 12.46 7.05
CA LEU A 212 -5.88 12.54 7.32
C LEU A 212 -5.54 13.93 7.86
N LEU A 213 -4.84 13.97 9.00
CA LEU A 213 -4.21 15.17 9.53
C LEU A 213 -2.69 14.97 9.45
N VAL A 214 -1.96 15.88 8.83
CA VAL A 214 -0.50 15.92 8.80
C VAL A 214 -0.03 17.17 9.51
N ARG A 215 0.95 17.02 10.40
CA ARG A 215 1.55 18.09 11.20
C ARG A 215 3.05 18.05 11.05
N LEU A 216 3.64 19.22 10.88
CA LEU A 216 5.06 19.42 10.69
C LEU A 216 5.61 20.21 11.86
N PHE A 217 6.81 19.85 12.30
CA PHE A 217 7.43 20.43 13.47
C PHE A 217 8.89 20.81 13.22
N ASP A 218 9.36 21.79 13.98
CA ASP A 218 10.79 22.06 14.13
C ASP A 218 11.49 20.98 14.98
N ASP A 219 12.79 21.16 15.22
CA ASP A 219 13.61 20.25 16.04
C ASP A 219 13.17 20.19 17.51
N ASN A 220 12.44 21.21 17.98
CA ASN A 220 11.94 21.33 19.35
C ASN A 220 10.49 20.86 19.50
N TRP A 221 9.91 20.21 18.48
CA TRP A 221 8.50 19.79 18.44
C TRP A 221 7.48 20.94 18.49
N ASN A 222 7.87 22.16 18.12
CA ASN A 222 6.91 23.23 17.88
C ASN A 222 6.25 23.01 16.51
N GLU A 223 4.92 23.01 16.49
CA GLU A 223 4.15 22.83 15.26
C GLU A 223 4.34 24.07 14.36
N ILE A 224 4.95 23.86 13.18
CA ILE A 224 5.15 24.91 12.17
C ILE A 224 3.96 24.94 11.21
N GLU A 225 3.53 23.76 10.77
CA GLU A 225 2.51 23.64 9.72
C GLU A 225 1.55 22.47 9.98
N ARG A 226 0.31 22.63 9.51
CA ARG A 226 -0.76 21.65 9.59
C ARG A 226 -1.53 21.56 8.28
N ARG A 227 -1.77 20.33 7.81
CA ARG A 227 -2.63 20.03 6.66
C ARG A 227 -3.69 19.00 7.02
N CYS A 228 -4.91 19.21 6.54
CA CYS A 228 -5.99 18.24 6.63
C CYS A 228 -6.37 17.82 5.21
N SER A 229 -6.59 16.53 4.98
CA SER A 229 -7.06 16.00 3.71
C SER A 229 -8.10 14.90 3.92
N LEU A 230 -8.94 14.69 2.91
CA LEU A 230 -9.93 13.63 2.86
C LEU A 230 -9.64 12.77 1.63
N ILE A 231 -9.09 11.58 1.85
CA ILE A 231 -8.66 10.69 0.77
C ILE A 231 -9.80 9.72 0.44
N PRO A 232 -10.36 9.72 -0.78
CA PRO A 232 -11.40 8.76 -1.18
C PRO A 232 -10.95 7.30 -1.02
N SER A 233 -11.90 6.37 -0.93
CA SER A 233 -11.58 4.93 -0.90
C SER A 233 -10.83 4.54 -2.18
N ARG A 234 -9.69 3.86 -2.04
CA ARG A 234 -8.74 3.51 -3.12
C ARG A 234 -8.05 4.72 -3.76
N GLY A 235 -8.32 5.93 -3.28
CA GLY A 235 -7.71 7.15 -3.76
C GLY A 235 -6.31 7.39 -3.21
N LEU A 236 -5.77 8.52 -3.60
CA LEU A 236 -4.43 8.99 -3.28
C LEU A 236 -4.46 10.47 -2.89
N GLU A 237 -3.64 10.84 -1.91
CA GLU A 237 -3.26 12.23 -1.67
C GLU A 237 -1.75 12.39 -1.72
N VAL A 238 -1.30 13.50 -2.33
CA VAL A 238 0.10 13.92 -2.36
C VAL A 238 0.19 15.30 -1.72
N LEU A 239 0.94 15.40 -0.63
CA LEU A 239 1.19 16.66 0.07
C LEU A 239 2.66 17.06 -0.14
N SER A 240 2.90 18.19 -0.79
CA SER A 240 4.23 18.71 -1.07
C SER A 240 4.60 19.84 -0.10
N PHE A 241 5.84 19.85 0.36
CA PHE A 241 6.36 20.82 1.32
C PHE A 241 7.69 21.38 0.84
N ASP A 242 7.78 22.71 0.77
CA ASP A 242 9.05 23.41 0.58
C ASP A 242 9.79 23.43 1.92
N ASN A 243 11.05 23.00 1.92
CA ASN A 243 11.91 22.99 3.09
C ASN A 243 13.25 23.71 2.82
N ASN A 244 13.29 24.71 1.92
CA ASN A 244 14.51 25.48 1.67
C ASN A 244 15.09 26.14 2.93
N SER A 245 14.24 26.55 3.90
CA SER A 245 14.67 27.11 5.19
C SER A 245 15.20 26.06 6.18
N ARG A 246 14.99 24.76 5.90
CA ARG A 246 15.35 23.63 6.76
C ARG A 246 14.69 23.64 8.15
N GLU A 247 13.57 24.36 8.27
CA GLU A 247 12.81 24.48 9.51
C GLU A 247 11.85 23.30 9.71
N LEU A 248 11.41 22.63 8.64
CA LEU A 248 10.55 21.46 8.72
C LEU A 248 11.41 20.23 8.99
N VAL A 249 11.45 19.79 10.24
CA VAL A 249 12.33 18.71 10.69
C VAL A 249 11.58 17.40 10.86
N LEU A 250 10.39 17.43 11.47
CA LEU A 250 9.66 16.24 11.89
C LEU A 250 8.24 16.24 11.33
N VAL A 251 7.73 15.04 11.06
CA VAL A 251 6.35 14.84 10.56
C VAL A 251 5.60 13.92 11.51
N GLU A 252 4.33 14.26 11.79
CA GLU A 252 3.35 13.35 12.37
C GLU A 252 2.09 13.36 11.53
N ASN A 253 1.56 12.19 11.20
CA ASN A 253 0.23 12.08 10.61
C ASN A 253 -0.73 11.31 11.51
N GLN A 254 -2.01 11.66 11.45
CA GLN A 254 -3.07 11.04 12.22
C GLN A 254 -4.21 10.62 11.30
N SER A 255 -4.67 9.39 11.46
CA SER A 255 -5.83 8.87 10.72
C SER A 255 -6.49 7.71 11.45
N GLN A 256 -7.60 7.21 10.92
CA GLN A 256 -8.35 6.10 11.51
C GLN A 256 -7.84 4.71 11.12
N ILE A 257 -6.86 4.59 10.21
CA ILE A 257 -6.27 3.29 9.87
C ILE A 257 -5.00 3.03 10.68
N GLY A 258 -4.72 1.75 10.95
CA GLY A 258 -3.44 1.38 11.57
C GLY A 258 -2.31 1.46 10.54
N LEU A 259 -1.16 2.02 10.93
CA LEU A 259 0.02 2.19 10.04
C LEU A 259 -0.31 2.97 8.76
N CYS A 260 -0.87 4.17 8.90
CA CYS A 260 -1.04 5.12 7.80
C CYS A 260 0.33 5.70 7.40
N ARG A 261 1.20 4.84 6.88
CA ARG A 261 2.59 5.12 6.57
C ARG A 261 2.68 5.70 5.16
N PRO A 262 3.21 6.91 4.97
CA PRO A 262 3.35 7.51 3.64
C PRO A 262 4.49 6.86 2.85
N ILE A 263 4.39 6.93 1.53
CA ILE A 263 5.59 6.95 0.69
C ILE A 263 6.12 8.39 0.70
N ILE A 264 7.41 8.53 0.90
CA ILE A 264 8.09 9.81 1.03
C ILE A 264 8.99 9.99 -0.19
N PHE A 265 8.85 11.13 -0.84
CA PHE A 265 9.78 11.58 -1.87
C PHE A 265 10.59 12.71 -1.24
N LYS A 266 11.91 12.55 -1.13
CA LYS A 266 12.80 13.65 -0.75
C LYS A 266 13.52 14.14 -1.97
N HIS A 267 13.51 15.44 -2.19
CA HIS A 267 14.14 16.08 -3.32
C HIS A 267 15.36 16.87 -2.86
N TYR A 268 16.47 16.64 -3.52
CA TYR A 268 17.74 17.32 -3.34
C TYR A 268 18.08 18.05 -4.65
N GLU A 269 19.13 18.88 -4.64
CA GLU A 269 19.53 19.67 -5.80
C GLU A 269 19.68 18.87 -7.11
N SER A 270 20.19 17.63 -7.04
CA SER A 270 20.54 16.83 -8.23
C SER A 270 19.88 15.45 -8.31
N PHE A 271 19.16 15.03 -7.29
CA PHE A 271 18.52 13.72 -7.24
C PHE A 271 17.32 13.74 -6.29
N PHE A 272 16.54 12.66 -6.32
CA PHE A 272 15.49 12.42 -5.33
C PHE A 272 15.61 11.00 -4.78
N ASP A 273 15.01 10.77 -3.62
CA ASP A 273 14.93 9.47 -2.98
C ASP A 273 13.46 9.11 -2.69
N VAL A 274 13.14 7.81 -2.71
CA VAL A 274 11.80 7.30 -2.47
C VAL A 274 11.84 6.13 -1.49
N PHE A 275 11.12 6.26 -0.39
CA PHE A 275 11.04 5.22 0.63
C PHE A 275 9.75 5.33 1.43
N HIS A 276 9.48 4.33 2.26
CA HIS A 276 8.35 4.40 3.19
C HIS A 276 8.79 5.02 4.53
N GLY A 277 7.99 5.95 5.05
CA GLY A 277 8.29 6.70 6.29
C GLY A 277 8.32 5.89 7.56
#